data_AF-A0A977IBN9-F1
#
_entry.id   AF-A0A977IBN9-F1
#
_cell.length_a   1.000
_cell.length_b   1.000
_cell.length_c   1.000
_cell.angle_alpha   90.00
_cell.angle_beta   90.00
_cell.angle_gamma   90.00
#
_symmetry.space_group_name_H-M   'P 1'
#
loop_
_entity.id
_entity.type
_entity.pdbx_description
1 polymer ?
#
loop_
_entity_poly.entity_id
_entity_poly.type
_entity_poly.pdbx_seq_one_letter_code
_entity_poly.pdbx_strand_id
1 'polypeptide(L)'
;MRVSAVAVVLAAIAVTGAIAIPTGNPAFLDRAIAIEAAFIALAVLTFAGYKKQLYACIPLAAIVMVGNSLAPPHVEIMTTFSKPFNAVVLITGGYILQIVLIVTAVMELQKRRERPPLPARGR
;
A
#
# COMPACT_ATOMS: atom_id res chain seq x y z
N MET A 1 12.58 -4.02 18.23
CA MET A 1 11.91 -3.13 17.25
C MET A 1 10.40 -3.27 17.43
N ARG A 2 9.64 -2.18 17.64
CA ARG A 2 8.18 -2.26 17.56
C ARG A 2 7.79 -2.14 16.09
N VAL A 3 7.27 -3.22 15.52
CA VAL A 3 6.75 -3.20 14.14
C VAL A 3 5.52 -2.27 14.13
N SER A 4 5.54 -1.24 13.30
CA SER A 4 4.38 -0.34 13.15
C SER A 4 3.30 -1.04 12.33
N ALA A 5 2.03 -0.68 12.58
CA ALA A 5 0.91 -1.22 11.79
C ALA A 5 1.11 -0.98 10.29
N VAL A 6 1.66 0.17 9.91
CA VAL A 6 2.01 0.51 8.52
C VAL A 6 3.00 -0.50 7.93
N ALA A 7 4.03 -0.93 8.67
CA ALA A 7 5.00 -1.90 8.18
C ALA A 7 4.36 -3.27 7.93
N VAL A 8 3.44 -3.71 8.80
CA VAL A 8 2.68 -4.96 8.61
C VAL A 8 1.83 -4.90 7.35
N VAL A 9 1.16 -3.78 7.12
CA VAL A 9 0.31 -3.59 5.95
C VAL A 9 1.13 -3.55 4.66
N LEU A 10 2.25 -2.84 4.66
CA LEU A 10 3.18 -2.81 3.51
C LEU A 10 3.74 -4.20 3.20
N ALA A 11 4.05 -5.02 4.21
CA ALA A 11 4.44 -6.40 4.01
C ALA A 11 3.30 -7.26 3.41
N ALA A 12 2.06 -7.08 3.89
CA ALA A 12 0.89 -7.77 3.33
C ALA A 12 0.62 -7.36 1.88
N ILE A 13 0.81 -6.09 1.53
CA ILE A 13 0.73 -5.59 0.16
C ILE A 13 1.79 -6.29 -0.70
N ALA A 14 3.04 -6.35 -0.23
CA ALA A 14 4.11 -6.99 -0.99
C ALA A 14 3.88 -8.50 -1.23
N VAL A 15 3.34 -9.21 -0.23
CA VAL A 15 2.97 -10.62 -0.42
C VAL A 15 1.83 -10.76 -1.43
N THR A 16 0.82 -9.90 -1.34
CA THR A 16 -0.33 -9.93 -2.26
C THR A 16 0.10 -9.58 -3.69
N GLY A 17 1.00 -8.61 -3.86
CA GLY A 17 1.56 -8.20 -5.15
C GLY A 17 2.39 -9.30 -5.80
N ALA A 18 3.26 -9.97 -5.03
CA ALA A 18 4.01 -11.13 -5.51
C ALA A 18 3.12 -12.27 -6.01
N ILE A 19 1.94 -12.47 -5.39
CA ILE A 19 0.94 -13.44 -5.85
C ILE A 19 0.17 -12.93 -7.07
N ALA A 20 -0.14 -11.62 -7.11
CA ALA A 20 -0.93 -11.02 -8.17
C ALA A 20 -0.18 -10.93 -9.51
N ILE A 21 1.10 -10.56 -9.49
CA ILE A 21 1.90 -10.30 -10.70
C ILE A 21 1.88 -11.48 -11.69
N PRO A 22 2.14 -12.75 -11.28
CA PRO A 22 2.09 -13.90 -12.18
C PRO A 22 0.70 -14.18 -12.76
N THR A 23 -0.35 -13.79 -12.04
CA THR A 23 -1.76 -14.05 -12.43
C THR A 23 -2.38 -12.93 -13.27
N GLY A 24 -1.67 -11.81 -13.40
CA GLY A 24 -2.09 -10.61 -14.11
C GLY A 24 -1.87 -10.69 -15.62
N ASN A 25 -2.21 -9.60 -16.32
CA ASN A 25 -1.97 -9.47 -17.75
C ASN A 25 -0.50 -9.06 -18.00
N PRO A 26 0.27 -9.84 -18.80
CA PRO A 26 1.69 -9.54 -19.11
C PRO A 26 1.93 -8.15 -19.69
N ALA A 27 0.95 -7.57 -20.40
CA ALA A 27 1.06 -6.23 -20.98
C ALA A 27 1.25 -5.11 -19.95
N PHE A 28 0.93 -5.38 -18.67
CA PHE A 28 1.07 -4.42 -17.58
C PHE A 28 2.19 -4.79 -16.59
N LEU A 29 3.02 -5.79 -16.94
CA LEU A 29 4.05 -6.32 -16.05
C LEU A 29 5.01 -5.24 -15.55
N ASP A 30 5.52 -4.39 -16.45
CA ASP A 30 6.45 -3.32 -16.09
C ASP A 30 5.84 -2.34 -15.08
N ARG A 31 4.56 -2.00 -15.26
CA ARG A 31 3.83 -1.10 -14.36
C ARG A 31 3.57 -1.76 -13.01
N ALA A 32 3.22 -3.04 -13.01
CA ALA A 32 2.99 -3.81 -11.79
C ALA A 32 4.28 -3.95 -10.96
N ILE A 33 5.41 -4.26 -11.61
CA ILE A 33 6.72 -4.34 -10.96
C ILE A 33 7.12 -2.98 -10.39
N ALA A 34 6.89 -1.88 -11.13
CA ALA A 34 7.22 -0.54 -10.65
C ALA A 34 6.44 -0.16 -9.39
N ILE A 35 5.13 -0.44 -9.35
CA ILE A 35 4.27 -0.19 -8.18
C ILE A 35 4.70 -1.07 -6.99
N GLU A 36 4.96 -2.35 -7.25
CA GLU A 36 5.39 -3.30 -6.23
C GLU A 36 6.74 -2.89 -5.60
N ALA A 37 7.70 -2.51 -6.43
CA ALA A 37 8.99 -1.99 -5.99
C ALA A 37 8.83 -0.73 -5.14
N ALA A 38 7.86 0.14 -5.46
CA ALA A 38 7.56 1.32 -4.65
C ALA A 38 7.03 0.94 -3.25
N PHE A 39 6.12 -0.04 -3.15
CA PHE A 39 5.65 -0.53 -1.85
C PHE A 39 6.76 -1.20 -1.04
N ILE A 40 7.62 -2.00 -1.67
CA ILE A 40 8.80 -2.60 -1.02
C ILE A 40 9.74 -1.50 -0.51
N ALA A 41 10.01 -0.47 -1.31
CA ALA A 41 10.85 0.65 -0.89
C ALA A 41 10.23 1.38 0.33
N LEU A 42 8.92 1.63 0.33
CA LEU A 42 8.22 2.20 1.48
C LEU A 42 8.28 1.28 2.70
N ALA A 43 8.19 -0.04 2.52
CA ALA A 43 8.33 -1.00 3.60
C ALA A 43 9.71 -0.90 4.25
N VAL A 44 10.77 -0.93 3.44
CA VAL A 44 12.16 -0.78 3.89
C VAL A 44 12.37 0.55 4.61
N LEU A 45 11.88 1.66 4.05
CA LEU A 45 11.96 2.98 4.69
C LEU A 45 11.20 3.01 6.02
N THR A 46 10.06 2.33 6.12
CA THR A 46 9.30 2.19 7.36
C THR A 46 10.09 1.44 8.42
N PHE A 47 10.71 0.31 8.06
CA PHE A 47 11.54 -0.48 8.96
C PHE A 47 12.80 0.27 9.43
N ALA A 48 13.40 1.07 8.55
CA ALA A 48 14.52 1.95 8.88
C ALA A 48 14.10 3.19 9.71
N GLY A 49 12.81 3.35 10.02
CA GLY A 49 12.31 4.42 10.88
C GLY A 49 12.18 5.78 10.19
N TYR A 50 12.25 5.83 8.85
CA TYR A 50 12.03 7.07 8.11
C TYR A 50 10.58 7.55 8.27
N LYS A 51 10.45 8.84 8.52
CA LYS A 51 9.18 9.45 8.94
C LYS A 51 8.37 10.00 7.77
N LYS A 52 9.05 10.48 6.73
CA LYS A 52 8.42 11.13 5.56
C LYS A 52 7.72 10.14 4.62
N GLN A 53 8.09 8.86 4.70
CA GLN A 53 7.53 7.81 3.84
C GLN A 53 6.00 7.65 4.03
N LEU A 54 5.47 7.98 5.22
CA LEU A 54 4.02 7.95 5.49
C LEU A 54 3.22 8.88 4.55
N TYR A 55 3.81 10.02 4.16
CA TYR A 55 3.19 10.92 3.20
C TYR A 55 3.18 10.38 1.77
N ALA A 56 4.06 9.43 1.45
CA ALA A 56 4.09 8.76 0.15
C ALA A 56 3.13 7.56 0.11
N CYS A 57 2.88 6.90 1.25
CA CYS A 57 1.92 5.79 1.35
C CYS A 57 0.50 6.19 0.89
N ILE A 58 0.04 7.38 1.29
CA ILE A 58 -1.33 7.86 0.99
C ILE A 58 -1.57 8.06 -0.51
N PRO A 59 -0.79 8.89 -1.24
CA PRO A 59 -1.01 9.10 -2.67
C PRO A 59 -0.73 7.82 -3.47
N LEU A 60 0.25 7.00 -3.08
CA LEU A 60 0.52 5.75 -3.78
C LEU A 60 -0.67 4.78 -3.68
N ALA A 61 -1.24 4.61 -2.48
CA ALA A 61 -2.44 3.81 -2.28
C ALA A 61 -3.63 4.33 -3.10
N ALA A 62 -3.83 5.66 -3.14
CA ALA A 62 -4.87 6.27 -3.94
C ALA A 62 -4.68 6.02 -5.45
N ILE A 63 -3.44 6.11 -5.95
CA ILE A 63 -3.10 5.80 -7.35
C ILE A 63 -3.46 4.36 -7.70
N VAL A 64 -3.17 3.40 -6.82
CA VAL A 64 -3.50 1.98 -7.04
C VAL A 64 -5.01 1.79 -7.10
N MET A 65 -5.77 2.35 -6.15
CA MET A 65 -7.23 2.25 -6.14
C MET A 65 -7.85 2.85 -7.40
N VAL A 66 -7.42 4.06 -7.78
CA VAL A 66 -7.92 4.73 -8.99
C VAL A 66 -7.52 3.97 -10.24
N GLY A 67 -6.26 3.54 -10.36
CA GLY A 67 -5.78 2.77 -11.50
C GLY A 67 -6.54 1.45 -11.68
N ASN A 68 -6.88 0.77 -10.58
CA ASN A 68 -7.69 -0.44 -10.62
C ASN A 68 -9.14 -0.16 -11.06
N SER A 69 -9.73 0.94 -10.58
CA SER A 69 -11.10 1.32 -10.97
C SER A 69 -11.21 1.80 -12.42
N LEU A 70 -10.12 2.34 -12.98
CA LEU A 70 -10.07 2.82 -14.36
C LEU A 70 -9.72 1.72 -15.38
N ALA A 71 -9.30 0.54 -14.93
CA ALA A 71 -8.96 -0.58 -15.80
C ALA A 71 -10.19 -1.45 -16.08
N PRO A 72 -10.76 -1.46 -17.30
CA PRO A 72 -11.94 -2.27 -17.62
C PRO A 72 -11.77 -3.76 -17.28
N PRO A 73 -10.60 -4.41 -17.52
CA PRO A 73 -10.41 -5.81 -17.15
C PRO A 73 -10.51 -6.06 -15.64
N HIS A 74 -10.09 -5.11 -14.80
CA HIS A 74 -10.17 -5.22 -13.35
C HIS A 74 -11.63 -5.11 -12.89
N VAL A 75 -12.38 -4.15 -13.43
CA VAL A 75 -13.80 -4.00 -13.12
C VAL A 75 -14.58 -5.24 -13.52
N GLU A 76 -14.35 -5.78 -14.71
CA GLU A 76 -15.02 -6.99 -15.18
C GLU A 76 -14.72 -8.20 -14.29
N ILE A 77 -13.45 -8.43 -13.93
CA ILE A 77 -13.08 -9.54 -13.04
C ILE A 77 -13.77 -9.40 -11.67
N MET A 78 -13.86 -8.19 -11.13
CA MET A 78 -14.48 -7.93 -9.82
C MET A 78 -16.00 -8.04 -9.84
N THR A 79 -16.68 -7.61 -10.91
CA THR A 79 -18.15 -7.62 -10.99
C THR A 79 -18.70 -8.96 -11.43
N THR A 80 -18.01 -9.64 -12.35
CA THR A 80 -18.45 -10.92 -12.91
C THR A 80 -17.92 -12.12 -12.14
N PHE A 81 -16.90 -11.94 -11.30
CA PHE A 81 -16.20 -13.03 -10.60
C PHE A 81 -15.72 -14.16 -11.53
N SER A 82 -15.49 -13.85 -12.81
CA SER A 82 -15.09 -14.82 -13.85
C SER A 82 -13.81 -15.59 -13.51
N LYS A 83 -12.89 -14.95 -12.78
CA LYS A 83 -11.70 -15.55 -12.18
C LYS A 83 -11.71 -15.30 -10.68
N PRO A 84 -12.36 -16.17 -9.87
CA PRO A 84 -12.66 -15.85 -8.47
C PRO A 84 -11.40 -15.62 -7.63
N PHE A 85 -10.33 -16.39 -7.86
CA PHE A 85 -9.05 -16.17 -7.19
C PHE A 85 -8.47 -14.78 -7.52
N ASN A 86 -8.40 -14.42 -8.80
CA ASN A 86 -7.89 -13.11 -9.22
C ASN A 86 -8.77 -11.96 -8.71
N ALA A 87 -10.09 -12.15 -8.68
CA ALA A 87 -11.03 -11.18 -8.13
C ALA A 87 -10.76 -10.95 -6.64
N VAL A 88 -10.59 -12.01 -5.85
CA VAL A 88 -10.25 -11.90 -4.43
C VAL A 88 -8.92 -11.18 -4.24
N VAL A 89 -7.86 -11.59 -4.95
CA VAL A 89 -6.54 -10.95 -4.87
C VAL A 89 -6.61 -9.47 -5.25
N LEU A 90 -7.37 -9.12 -6.28
CA LEU A 90 -7.55 -7.75 -6.76
C LEU A 90 -8.36 -6.90 -5.78
N ILE A 91 -9.44 -7.42 -5.20
CA ILE A 91 -10.22 -6.71 -4.18
C ILE A 91 -9.37 -6.50 -2.91
N THR A 92 -8.72 -7.56 -2.45
CA THR A 92 -7.90 -7.51 -1.23
C THR A 92 -6.69 -6.60 -1.41
N GLY A 93 -5.86 -6.83 -2.44
CA GLY A 93 -4.64 -6.05 -2.68
C GLY A 93 -4.88 -4.67 -3.27
N GLY A 94 -5.89 -4.53 -4.12
CA GLY A 94 -6.20 -3.30 -4.85
C GLY A 94 -7.05 -2.30 -4.09
N TYR A 95 -7.82 -2.74 -3.09
CA TYR A 95 -8.73 -1.86 -2.34
C TYR A 95 -8.60 -2.03 -0.83
N ILE A 96 -8.80 -3.24 -0.29
CA ILE A 96 -8.84 -3.45 1.17
C ILE A 96 -7.50 -3.04 1.80
N LEU A 97 -6.39 -3.59 1.31
CA LEU A 97 -5.06 -3.28 1.83
C LEU A 97 -4.68 -1.81 1.59
N GLN A 98 -5.16 -1.18 0.50
CA GLN A 98 -4.90 0.22 0.22
C GLN A 98 -5.63 1.16 1.20
N ILE A 99 -6.90 0.85 1.53
CA ILE A 99 -7.66 1.57 2.55
C ILE A 99 -6.98 1.42 3.91
N VAL A 100 -6.59 0.19 4.28
CA VAL A 100 -5.90 -0.07 5.55
C VAL A 100 -4.55 0.67 5.60
N LEU A 101 -3.81 0.75 4.49
CA LEU A 101 -2.56 1.51 4.41
C LEU A 101 -2.80 3.01 4.65
N ILE A 102 -3.81 3.59 4.01
CA ILE A 102 -4.16 5.00 4.21
C ILE A 102 -4.55 5.26 5.66
N VAL A 103 -5.46 4.46 6.23
CA VAL A 103 -5.94 4.64 7.61
C VAL A 103 -4.78 4.54 8.60
N THR A 104 -3.97 3.49 8.50
CA THR A 104 -2.83 3.31 9.42
C THR A 104 -1.77 4.40 9.25
N ALA A 105 -1.51 4.87 8.03
CA ALA A 105 -0.59 5.98 7.78
C ALA A 105 -1.10 7.30 8.39
N VAL A 106 -2.39 7.60 8.23
CA VAL A 106 -3.02 8.80 8.81
C VAL A 106 -3.00 8.74 10.34
N MET A 107 -3.37 7.61 10.94
CA MET A 107 -3.33 7.44 12.40
C MET A 107 -1.91 7.63 12.95
N GLU A 108 -0.90 7.10 12.26
CA GLU A 108 0.50 7.26 12.65
C GLU A 108 0.98 8.72 12.51
N LEU A 109 0.51 9.45 11.50
CA LEU A 109 0.77 10.88 11.35
C LEU A 109 0.09 11.72 12.46
N GLN A 110 -1.16 11.40 12.81
CA GLN A 110 -1.90 12.09 13.88
C GLN A 110 -1.23 11.90 15.24
N LYS A 111 -0.88 10.66 15.61
CA LYS A 111 -0.14 10.35 16.85
C LYS A 111 1.17 11.11 16.97
N ARG A 112 1.81 11.42 15.85
CA ARG A 112 3.07 12.19 15.82
C ARG A 112 2.83 13.68 15.96
N ARG A 113 1.76 14.21 15.37
CA ARG A 113 1.37 15.61 15.50
C ARG A 113 0.96 15.95 16.94
N GLU A 114 0.33 15.01 17.63
CA GLU A 114 -0.10 15.16 19.03
C GLU A 114 1.05 15.06 20.04
N ARG A 115 2.22 14.53 19.66
CA ARG A 115 3.39 14.57 20.54
C ARG A 115 3.98 16.00 20.52
N PRO A 116 3.94 16.74 21.63
CA PRO A 116 4.55 18.06 21.67
C PRO A 116 6.05 17.92 21.39
N PRO A 117 6.67 18.90 20.69
CA PRO A 117 8.12 18.93 20.55
C PRO A 117 8.75 18.92 21.95
N LEU A 118 9.76 18.06 22.14
CA LEU A 118 10.53 18.03 23.39
C LEU A 118 10.98 19.46 23.72
N PRO A 119 10.82 19.93 24.97
CA PRO A 119 11.30 21.25 25.36
C PRO A 119 12.78 21.33 24.97
N ALA A 120 13.12 22.39 24.23
CA ALA A 120 14.51 22.66 23.88
C ALA A 120 15.30 22.64 25.19
N ARG A 121 16.25 21.70 25.30
CA ARG A 121 17.09 21.60 26.48
C ARG A 121 17.93 22.87 26.49
N GLY A 122 17.50 23.86 27.27
CA GLY A 122 18.21 25.10 27.48
C GLY A 122 19.64 24.77 27.88
N ARG A 123 20.59 25.28 27.12
CA ARG A 123 21.98 25.42 27.56
C ARG A 123 22.09 26.75 28.28
#